data_AF-A0A564YK08-F1
#
_entry.id   AF-A0A564YK08-F1
#
_cell.length_a   1.000
_cell.length_b   1.000
_cell.length_c   1.000
_cell.angle_alpha   90.00
_cell.angle_beta   90.00
_cell.angle_gamma   90.00
#
_symmetry.space_group_name_H-M   'P 1'
#
loop_
_entity.id
_entity.type
_entity.pdbx_description
1 polymer ?
#
loop_
_entity_poly.entity_id
_entity_poly.type
_entity_poly.pdbx_seq_one_letter_code
_entity_poly.pdbx_strand_id
1 'polypeptide(L)'
;MECEGCFILNRDSNSNNCQEKNIGKCVTLTEKRSQIPPPPKAFSPLYNPYESEIKCELCSQPAHLQCSICKVTYYCTINHQKIDWVGIHDQICSTLQWIRQPVSVACPEEERRMKLEEIQSARMKMVELARTSAMRLLFNGNYETALSAALQCLKFSSELYGNSSAQLVIPYLLIAEAYIGLKQLEEAESYLAQAQWTMFKTEHECSDSVRSAVQRKLGLLFAAKGECQTALECLAQDVCLPYY
;
A
#
# COMPACT_ATOMS: atom_id res chain seq x y z
N MET A 1 -17.94 26.82 47.49
CA MET A 1 -18.67 28.10 47.47
C MET A 1 -18.09 28.88 46.31
N GLU A 2 -18.35 28.44 45.08
CA GLU A 2 -19.53 28.80 44.27
C GLU A 2 -19.50 30.28 43.89
N CYS A 3 -19.11 30.55 42.65
CA CYS A 3 -19.41 31.79 41.95
C CYS A 3 -20.36 31.43 40.80
N GLU A 4 -21.63 31.81 40.95
CA GLU A 4 -22.59 31.90 39.86
C GLU A 4 -22.35 33.17 39.03
N GLY A 5 -22.66 33.09 37.74
CA GLY A 5 -22.67 34.21 36.81
C GLY A 5 -23.26 33.78 35.47
N CYS A 6 -24.58 33.83 35.37
CA CYS A 6 -25.37 33.52 34.18
C CYS A 6 -25.41 34.73 33.24
N PHE A 7 -25.13 34.54 31.93
CA PHE A 7 -25.64 35.41 30.86
C PHE A 7 -25.89 34.61 29.59
N ILE A 8 -27.15 34.62 29.17
CA ILE A 8 -27.70 34.02 27.94
C ILE A 8 -27.56 35.05 26.80
N LEU A 9 -27.17 34.60 25.61
CA LEU A 9 -27.67 35.18 24.35
C LEU A 9 -27.99 34.10 23.31
N ASN A 10 -29.26 34.13 22.92
CA ASN A 10 -29.96 33.39 21.88
C ASN A 10 -29.25 33.31 20.53
N ARG A 11 -29.47 32.18 19.85
CA ARG A 11 -29.72 32.16 18.40
C ARG A 11 -30.80 31.12 18.09
N ASP A 12 -32.05 31.59 18.08
CA ASP A 12 -33.17 30.84 17.54
C ASP A 12 -33.21 30.95 16.00
N SER A 13 -33.81 29.90 15.43
CA SER A 13 -34.61 29.90 14.20
C SER A 13 -33.95 29.38 12.91
N ASN A 14 -33.99 28.06 12.79
CA ASN A 14 -34.86 27.37 11.84
C ASN A 14 -34.71 27.68 10.33
N SER A 15 -33.94 26.84 9.64
CA SER A 15 -34.32 26.37 8.31
C SER A 15 -34.14 24.86 8.27
N ASN A 16 -35.20 24.16 8.70
CA ASN A 16 -35.43 22.75 8.47
C ASN A 16 -35.56 22.48 6.97
N ASN A 17 -34.52 21.96 6.32
CA ASN A 17 -34.71 20.99 5.23
C ASN A 17 -33.42 20.24 4.88
N CYS A 18 -33.02 19.28 5.72
CA CYS A 18 -32.19 18.17 5.24
C CYS A 18 -32.95 16.90 5.58
N GLN A 19 -33.69 16.42 4.57
CA GLN A 19 -34.34 15.12 4.61
C GLN A 19 -33.31 14.05 5.02
N GLU A 20 -33.58 13.42 6.15
CA GLU A 20 -32.99 12.17 6.59
C GLU A 20 -33.17 11.11 5.49
N LYS A 21 -32.19 10.95 4.61
CA LYS A 21 -32.11 9.78 3.72
C LYS A 21 -30.66 9.29 3.60
N ASN A 22 -30.48 8.06 4.08
CA ASN A 22 -29.35 7.15 3.85
C ASN A 22 -28.04 7.37 4.62
N ILE A 23 -28.11 7.33 5.95
CA ILE A 23 -26.98 6.88 6.80
C ILE A 23 -27.08 5.36 6.99
N GLY A 24 -27.09 4.61 5.88
CA GLY A 24 -27.37 3.16 5.89
C GLY A 24 -26.74 2.36 4.75
N LYS A 25 -25.74 2.91 4.06
CA LYS A 25 -25.04 2.20 2.96
C LYS A 25 -23.51 2.22 3.05
N CYS A 26 -22.96 2.62 4.19
CA CYS A 26 -21.54 2.43 4.45
C CYS A 26 -21.37 1.12 5.22
N VAL A 27 -20.47 0.26 4.73
CA VAL A 27 -20.08 -1.05 5.29
C VAL A 27 -21.06 -2.19 4.99
N THR A 28 -20.83 -2.86 3.86
CA THR A 28 -20.68 -4.34 3.73
C THR A 28 -20.60 -4.72 2.25
N LEU A 29 -19.46 -4.45 1.61
CA LEU A 29 -18.97 -5.35 0.56
C LEU A 29 -17.92 -6.24 1.24
N THR A 30 -18.37 -7.11 2.13
CA THR A 30 -17.58 -8.28 2.49
C THR A 30 -17.69 -9.25 1.32
N GLU A 31 -16.90 -9.01 0.28
CA GLU A 31 -16.57 -10.03 -0.69
C GLU A 31 -16.05 -11.24 0.11
N LYS A 32 -16.68 -12.41 -0.05
CA LYS A 32 -16.23 -13.65 0.58
C LYS A 32 -14.86 -14.01 -0.01
N ARG A 33 -13.80 -13.45 0.57
CA ARG A 33 -12.40 -13.77 0.21
C ARG A 33 -12.08 -15.19 0.67
N SER A 34 -11.53 -16.00 -0.22
CA SER A 34 -11.00 -17.32 0.15
C SER A 34 -9.74 -17.10 0.99
N GLN A 35 -9.81 -17.37 2.28
CA GLN A 35 -8.65 -17.23 3.18
C GLN A 35 -7.61 -18.34 2.97
N ILE A 36 -7.96 -19.39 2.24
CA ILE A 36 -7.11 -20.56 2.02
C ILE A 36 -6.40 -20.40 0.67
N PRO A 37 -5.06 -20.33 0.64
CA PRO A 37 -4.31 -20.31 -0.60
C PRO A 37 -4.41 -21.66 -1.33
N PRO A 38 -4.31 -21.66 -2.67
CA PRO A 38 -4.22 -22.91 -3.43
C PRO A 38 -2.93 -23.65 -3.06
N PRO A 39 -2.88 -25.00 -3.17
CA PRO A 39 -1.67 -25.74 -2.87
C PRO A 39 -0.50 -25.24 -3.75
N PRO A 40 0.66 -24.92 -3.15
CA PRO A 40 1.80 -24.47 -3.93
C PRO A 40 2.35 -25.60 -4.79
N LYS A 41 2.86 -25.25 -5.96
CA LYS A 41 3.61 -26.18 -6.80
C LYS A 41 5.09 -26.03 -6.50
N ALA A 42 5.79 -27.14 -6.24
CA ALA A 42 7.23 -27.12 -6.11
C ALA A 42 7.87 -26.63 -7.43
N PHE A 43 8.81 -25.71 -7.30
CA PHE A 43 9.58 -25.14 -8.39
C PHE A 43 11.06 -25.31 -8.08
N SER A 44 11.79 -25.94 -9.00
CA SER A 44 13.23 -26.10 -8.89
C SER A 44 13.93 -24.96 -9.64
N PRO A 45 14.77 -24.14 -8.99
CA PRO A 45 15.49 -23.03 -9.62
C PRO A 45 16.29 -23.41 -10.87
N LEU A 46 16.70 -24.67 -10.98
CA LEU A 46 17.39 -25.26 -12.13
C LEU A 46 16.55 -25.32 -13.42
N TYR A 47 15.22 -25.18 -13.33
CA TYR A 47 14.33 -25.14 -14.50
C TYR A 47 14.22 -23.75 -15.13
N ASN A 48 14.94 -22.74 -14.63
CA ASN A 48 14.94 -21.43 -15.27
C ASN A 48 15.95 -21.38 -16.43
N PRO A 49 15.50 -21.29 -17.69
CA PRO A 49 16.38 -21.26 -18.86
C PRO A 49 17.22 -19.97 -18.97
N TYR A 50 16.94 -18.94 -18.17
CA TYR A 50 17.56 -17.62 -18.28
C TYR A 50 18.54 -17.27 -17.13
N GLU A 51 19.00 -18.25 -16.33
CA GLU A 51 19.92 -18.10 -15.19
C GLU A 51 19.55 -17.04 -14.13
N SER A 52 18.42 -16.35 -14.28
CA SER A 52 17.97 -15.34 -13.34
C SER A 52 17.49 -15.97 -12.04
N GLU A 53 17.95 -15.46 -10.90
CA GLU A 53 17.48 -15.91 -9.61
C GLU A 53 15.99 -15.59 -9.47
N ILE A 54 15.13 -16.62 -9.41
CA ILE A 54 13.72 -16.44 -9.09
C ILE A 54 13.61 -16.18 -7.59
N LYS A 55 13.15 -14.99 -7.24
CA LYS A 55 13.07 -14.50 -5.86
C LYS A 55 11.65 -14.53 -5.33
N CYS A 56 11.54 -14.72 -4.02
CA CYS A 56 10.28 -14.67 -3.29
C CYS A 56 9.71 -13.27 -3.34
N GLU A 57 8.40 -13.21 -3.59
CA GLU A 57 7.66 -11.95 -3.77
C GLU A 57 7.53 -11.12 -2.48
N LEU A 58 7.77 -11.70 -1.30
CA LEU A 58 7.73 -10.99 -0.02
C LEU A 58 9.12 -10.62 0.53
N CYS A 59 10.09 -11.53 0.48
CA CYS A 59 11.38 -11.34 1.17
C CYS A 59 12.59 -11.28 0.23
N SER A 60 12.39 -11.39 -1.09
CA SER A 60 13.46 -11.41 -2.10
C SER A 60 14.51 -12.54 -1.97
N GLN A 61 14.30 -13.50 -1.06
CA GLN A 61 15.12 -14.72 -0.95
C GLN A 61 14.82 -15.71 -2.08
N PRO A 62 15.70 -16.69 -2.38
CA PRO A 62 15.44 -17.70 -3.40
C PRO A 62 14.08 -18.39 -3.21
N ALA A 63 13.30 -18.49 -4.29
CA ALA A 63 11.98 -19.11 -4.26
C ALA A 63 12.03 -20.59 -4.70
N HIS A 64 11.19 -21.41 -4.05
CA HIS A 64 11.07 -22.85 -4.32
C HIS A 64 9.61 -23.29 -4.53
N LEU A 65 8.67 -22.37 -4.40
CA LEU A 65 7.24 -22.60 -4.56
C LEU A 65 6.69 -21.62 -5.59
N GLN A 66 5.73 -22.09 -6.38
CA GLN A 66 5.04 -21.32 -7.40
C GLN A 66 3.53 -21.37 -7.13
N CYS A 67 2.85 -20.22 -7.30
CA CYS A 67 1.39 -20.18 -7.28
C CYS A 67 0.82 -21.07 -8.39
N SER A 68 -0.03 -22.03 -8.04
CA SER A 68 -0.58 -23.01 -8.98
C SER A 68 -1.63 -22.44 -9.93
N ILE A 69 -2.20 -21.28 -9.60
CA ILE A 69 -3.20 -20.57 -10.43
C ILE A 69 -2.50 -19.68 -11.46
N CYS A 70 -1.84 -18.61 -11.03
CA CYS A 70 -1.25 -17.64 -11.97
C CYS A 70 0.05 -18.11 -12.61
N LYS A 71 0.79 -19.02 -11.95
CA LYS A 71 2.11 -19.55 -12.38
C LYS A 71 3.19 -18.49 -12.61
N VAL A 72 2.96 -17.25 -12.19
CA VAL A 72 3.90 -16.12 -12.39
C VAL A 72 4.47 -15.60 -11.07
N THR A 73 3.94 -16.04 -9.93
CA THR A 73 4.31 -15.56 -8.60
C THR A 73 4.95 -16.69 -7.80
N TYR A 74 6.04 -16.36 -7.09
CA TYR A 74 6.93 -17.35 -6.46
C TYR A 74 7.20 -17.03 -4.99
N TYR A 75 7.37 -18.07 -4.18
CA TYR A 75 7.55 -17.99 -2.73
C TYR A 75 8.67 -18.92 -2.24
N CYS A 76 9.31 -18.56 -1.13
CA CYS A 76 10.26 -19.45 -0.46
C CYS A 76 9.57 -20.44 0.50
N THR A 77 8.44 -20.05 1.10
CA THR A 77 7.70 -20.87 2.08
C THR A 77 6.19 -20.81 1.86
N ILE A 78 5.47 -21.83 2.36
CA ILE A 78 4.00 -21.87 2.36
C ILE A 78 3.43 -20.71 3.18
N ASN A 79 4.14 -20.30 4.24
CA ASN A 79 3.73 -19.17 5.06
C ASN A 79 3.70 -17.86 4.26
N HIS A 80 4.75 -17.59 3.45
CA HIS A 80 4.77 -16.40 2.60
C HIS A 80 3.66 -16.42 1.54
N GLN A 81 3.36 -17.59 0.97
CA GLN A 81 2.21 -17.72 0.08
C GLN A 81 0.89 -17.39 0.81
N LYS A 82 0.71 -17.88 2.04
CA LYS A 82 -0.51 -17.64 2.83
C LYS A 82 -0.67 -16.17 3.19
N ILE A 83 0.39 -15.51 3.63
CA ILE A 83 0.37 -14.08 3.98
C ILE A 83 0.02 -13.26 2.74
N ASP A 84 0.70 -13.49 1.61
CA ASP A 84 0.44 -12.79 0.35
C ASP A 84 -0.99 -13.03 -0.16
N TRP A 85 -1.49 -14.27 -0.03
CA TRP A 85 -2.86 -14.65 -0.40
C TRP A 85 -3.92 -13.90 0.37
N VAL A 86 -3.81 -13.86 1.70
CA VAL A 86 -4.75 -13.14 2.56
C VAL A 86 -4.60 -11.62 2.39
N GLY A 87 -3.38 -11.15 2.16
CA GLY A 87 -3.08 -9.74 1.90
C GLY A 87 -3.81 -9.25 0.65
N ILE A 88 -3.39 -9.75 -0.52
CA ILE A 88 -3.86 -9.24 -1.81
C ILE A 88 -3.91 -10.27 -2.94
N HIS A 89 -3.11 -11.34 -2.88
CA HIS A 89 -2.89 -12.21 -4.04
C HIS A 89 -4.18 -12.85 -4.56
N ASP A 90 -5.13 -13.21 -3.69
CA ASP A 90 -6.44 -13.74 -4.09
C ASP A 90 -7.19 -12.82 -5.09
N GLN A 91 -7.07 -11.50 -4.93
CA GLN A 91 -7.71 -10.49 -5.76
C GLN A 91 -6.92 -10.19 -7.04
N ILE A 92 -5.59 -10.28 -7.00
CA ILE A 92 -4.72 -9.90 -8.13
C ILE A 92 -4.23 -11.10 -8.96
N CYS A 93 -4.41 -12.33 -8.49
CA CYS A 93 -3.84 -13.54 -9.09
C CYS A 93 -4.20 -13.72 -10.57
N SER A 94 -5.48 -13.56 -10.93
CA SER A 94 -5.95 -13.68 -12.32
C SER A 94 -5.45 -12.53 -13.20
N THR A 95 -5.49 -11.30 -12.67
CA THR A 95 -4.99 -10.11 -13.36
C THR A 95 -3.49 -10.21 -13.65
N LEU A 96 -2.70 -10.69 -12.68
CA LEU A 96 -1.26 -10.94 -12.83
C LEU A 96 -0.97 -11.94 -13.94
N GLN A 97 -1.75 -13.02 -14.01
CA GLN A 97 -1.62 -14.01 -15.06
C GLN A 97 -1.83 -13.41 -16.45
N TRP A 98 -2.80 -12.50 -16.61
CA TRP A 98 -3.10 -11.84 -17.87
C TRP A 98 -2.07 -10.77 -18.26
N ILE A 99 -1.72 -9.85 -17.34
CA ILE A 99 -0.78 -8.74 -17.59
C ILE A 99 0.61 -9.24 -17.99
N ARG A 100 1.05 -10.38 -17.44
CA ARG A 100 2.38 -10.94 -17.72
C ARG A 100 2.46 -11.79 -18.99
N GLN A 101 1.35 -11.94 -19.75
CA GLN A 101 1.40 -12.65 -21.03
C GLN A 101 2.15 -11.82 -22.08
N PRO A 102 3.04 -12.44 -22.87
CA PRO A 102 3.71 -11.73 -23.96
C PRO A 102 2.68 -11.28 -25.00
N VAL A 103 2.76 -10.01 -25.41
CA VAL A 103 1.98 -9.50 -26.52
C VAL A 103 2.55 -10.08 -27.81
N SER A 104 1.72 -10.78 -28.59
CA SER A 104 2.15 -11.38 -29.85
C SER A 104 2.60 -10.30 -30.83
N VAL A 105 3.84 -10.43 -31.34
CA VAL A 105 4.38 -9.52 -32.36
C VAL A 105 3.67 -9.68 -33.71
N ALA A 106 3.02 -10.83 -33.93
CA ALA A 106 2.29 -11.12 -35.17
C ALA A 106 0.91 -10.42 -35.26
N CYS A 107 0.47 -9.73 -34.19
CA CYS A 107 -0.78 -9.00 -34.15
C CYS A 107 -0.66 -7.61 -34.83
N PRO A 108 -1.71 -7.11 -35.51
CA PRO A 108 -1.73 -5.76 -36.07
C PRO A 108 -1.34 -4.68 -35.06
N GLU A 109 -0.75 -3.59 -35.56
CA GLU A 109 -0.23 -2.51 -34.71
C GLU A 109 -1.29 -1.84 -33.84
N GLU A 110 -2.46 -1.60 -34.41
CA GLU A 110 -3.58 -1.00 -33.70
C GLU A 110 -4.03 -1.85 -32.51
N GLU A 111 -4.22 -3.15 -32.73
CA GLU A 111 -4.67 -4.08 -31.69
C GLU A 111 -3.61 -4.26 -30.60
N ARG A 112 -2.33 -4.27 -30.97
CA ARG A 112 -1.23 -4.25 -30.01
C ARG A 112 -1.21 -2.95 -29.19
N ARG A 113 -1.46 -1.79 -29.80
CA ARG A 113 -1.54 -0.51 -29.06
C ARG A 113 -2.69 -0.53 -28.05
N MET A 114 -3.89 -0.91 -28.49
CA MET A 114 -5.07 -1.03 -27.60
C MET A 114 -4.78 -1.98 -26.43
N LYS A 115 -4.17 -3.14 -26.70
CA LYS A 115 -3.82 -4.11 -25.65
C LYS A 115 -2.80 -3.54 -24.65
N LEU A 116 -1.82 -2.76 -25.11
CA LEU A 116 -0.84 -2.11 -24.22
C LEU A 116 -1.52 -1.06 -23.33
N GLU A 117 -2.45 -0.29 -23.87
CA GLU A 117 -3.25 0.69 -23.10
C GLU A 117 -4.12 0.00 -22.05
N GLU A 118 -4.77 -1.12 -22.39
CA GLU A 118 -5.53 -1.95 -21.45
C GLU A 118 -4.65 -2.49 -20.33
N ILE A 119 -3.46 -3.01 -20.67
CA ILE A 119 -2.49 -3.50 -19.68
C ILE A 119 -2.05 -2.37 -18.76
N GLN A 120 -1.78 -1.17 -19.29
CA GLN A 120 -1.41 0.00 -18.49
C GLN A 120 -2.55 0.42 -17.56
N SER A 121 -3.79 0.45 -18.06
CA SER A 121 -4.99 0.72 -17.26
C SER A 121 -5.17 -0.29 -16.12
N ALA A 122 -4.96 -1.57 -16.39
CA ALA A 122 -5.03 -2.62 -15.37
C ALA A 122 -3.92 -2.50 -14.33
N ARG A 123 -2.69 -2.13 -14.72
CA ARG A 123 -1.59 -1.85 -13.77
C ARG A 123 -1.93 -0.71 -12.83
N MET A 124 -2.49 0.39 -13.33
CA MET A 124 -2.96 1.51 -12.49
C MET A 124 -4.01 1.05 -11.47
N LYS A 125 -5.00 0.25 -11.92
CA LYS A 125 -6.02 -0.31 -11.02
C LYS A 125 -5.42 -1.24 -9.97
N MET A 126 -4.39 -2.00 -10.31
CA MET A 126 -3.70 -2.88 -9.35
C MET A 126 -2.95 -2.10 -8.27
N VAL A 127 -2.26 -1.01 -8.63
CA VAL A 127 -1.62 -0.12 -7.64
C VAL A 127 -2.66 0.39 -6.65
N GLU A 128 -3.78 0.89 -7.16
CA GLU A 128 -4.86 1.43 -6.33
C GLU A 128 -5.51 0.36 -5.42
N LEU A 129 -5.74 -0.84 -5.96
CA LEU A 129 -6.26 -1.97 -5.19
C LEU A 129 -5.29 -2.40 -4.08
N ALA A 130 -3.99 -2.41 -4.37
CA ALA A 130 -2.96 -2.75 -3.39
C ALA A 130 -2.86 -1.72 -2.28
N ARG A 131 -2.87 -0.44 -2.65
CA ARG A 131 -2.86 0.69 -1.72
C ARG A 131 -4.06 0.64 -0.77
N THR A 132 -5.27 0.52 -1.31
CA THR A 132 -6.51 0.47 -0.51
C THR A 132 -6.59 -0.79 0.36
N SER A 133 -6.15 -1.94 -0.16
CA SER A 133 -6.09 -3.19 0.62
C SER A 133 -5.10 -3.09 1.77
N ALA A 134 -3.91 -2.53 1.54
CA ALA A 134 -2.91 -2.31 2.60
C ALA A 134 -3.44 -1.37 3.69
N MET A 135 -4.01 -0.22 3.31
CA MET A 135 -4.62 0.72 4.26
C MET A 135 -5.71 0.08 5.11
N ARG A 136 -6.59 -0.72 4.48
CA ARG A 136 -7.64 -1.46 5.19
C ARG A 136 -7.06 -2.47 6.19
N LEU A 137 -6.00 -3.19 5.82
CA LEU A 137 -5.36 -4.18 6.69
C LEU A 137 -4.61 -3.53 7.86
N LEU A 138 -3.95 -2.39 7.63
CA LEU A 138 -3.33 -1.57 8.68
C LEU A 138 -4.38 -1.09 9.69
N PHE A 139 -5.52 -0.59 9.21
CA PHE A 139 -6.62 -0.16 10.08
C PHE A 139 -7.17 -1.30 10.95
N ASN A 140 -7.19 -2.52 10.41
CA ASN A 140 -7.63 -3.71 11.14
C ASN A 140 -6.55 -4.29 12.09
N GLY A 141 -5.34 -3.71 12.13
CA GLY A 141 -4.23 -4.18 12.96
C GLY A 141 -3.52 -5.43 12.43
N ASN A 142 -3.82 -5.88 11.20
CA ASN A 142 -3.20 -7.08 10.61
C ASN A 142 -1.90 -6.72 9.89
N TYR A 143 -0.87 -6.34 10.64
CA TYR A 143 0.35 -5.73 10.10
C TYR A 143 1.14 -6.64 9.14
N GLU A 144 1.26 -7.95 9.40
CA GLU A 144 1.98 -8.88 8.50
C GLU A 144 1.33 -8.97 7.12
N THR A 145 0.00 -9.11 7.08
CA THR A 145 -0.74 -9.14 5.81
C THR A 145 -0.76 -7.78 5.13
N ALA A 146 -0.83 -6.69 5.90
CA ALA A 146 -0.74 -5.34 5.38
C ALA A 146 0.61 -5.09 4.70
N LEU A 147 1.71 -5.56 5.30
CA LEU A 147 3.05 -5.48 4.75
C LEU A 147 3.13 -6.16 3.38
N SER A 148 2.56 -7.35 3.22
CA SER A 148 2.52 -8.02 1.91
C SER A 148 1.80 -7.21 0.83
N ALA A 149 0.65 -6.62 1.15
CA ALA A 149 -0.10 -5.77 0.22
C ALA A 149 0.66 -4.47 -0.11
N ALA A 150 1.33 -3.87 0.88
CA ALA A 150 2.13 -2.66 0.70
C ALA A 150 3.38 -2.91 -0.15
N LEU A 151 4.07 -4.04 0.03
CA LEU A 151 5.20 -4.47 -0.82
C LEU A 151 4.76 -4.68 -2.27
N GLN A 152 3.61 -5.31 -2.50
CA GLN A 152 3.04 -5.45 -3.85
C GLN A 152 2.69 -4.08 -4.45
N CYS A 153 2.14 -3.17 -3.64
CA CYS A 153 1.89 -1.80 -4.08
C CYS A 153 3.18 -1.10 -4.54
N LEU A 154 4.27 -1.22 -3.77
CA LEU A 154 5.56 -0.64 -4.13
C LEU A 154 6.08 -1.21 -5.45
N LYS A 155 6.00 -2.54 -5.61
CA LYS A 155 6.45 -3.24 -6.83
C LYS A 155 5.69 -2.76 -8.06
N PHE A 156 4.35 -2.73 -8.02
CA PHE A 156 3.57 -2.26 -9.17
C PHE A 156 3.79 -0.78 -9.46
N SER A 157 3.95 0.05 -8.44
CA SER A 157 4.28 1.47 -8.64
C SER A 157 5.65 1.67 -9.27
N SER A 158 6.66 0.91 -8.85
CA SER A 158 8.01 0.94 -9.44
C SER A 158 8.01 0.48 -10.90
N GLU A 159 7.27 -0.59 -11.22
CA GLU A 159 7.12 -1.08 -12.60
C GLU A 159 6.36 -0.10 -13.51
N LEU A 160 5.44 0.70 -12.95
CA LEU A 160 4.59 1.61 -13.71
C LEU A 160 5.18 3.02 -13.88
N TYR A 161 5.75 3.58 -12.82
CA TYR A 161 6.23 4.97 -12.78
C TYR A 161 7.76 5.10 -12.74
N GLY A 162 8.48 3.99 -12.51
CA GLY A 162 9.93 3.98 -12.32
C GLY A 162 10.36 4.30 -10.89
N ASN A 163 11.66 4.12 -10.60
CA ASN A 163 12.22 4.16 -9.25
C ASN A 163 12.40 5.56 -8.64
N SER A 164 12.13 6.62 -9.41
CA SER A 164 12.38 8.02 -9.00
C SER A 164 11.11 8.86 -8.97
N SER A 165 9.94 8.22 -8.85
CA SER A 165 8.65 8.89 -8.96
C SER A 165 8.05 9.21 -7.58
N ALA A 166 7.37 10.35 -7.46
CA ALA A 166 6.69 10.78 -6.23
C ALA A 166 5.62 9.79 -5.76
N GLN A 167 5.05 9.02 -6.69
CA GLN A 167 4.05 7.98 -6.42
C GLN A 167 4.59 6.84 -5.56
N LEU A 168 5.91 6.68 -5.40
CA LEU A 168 6.52 5.69 -4.52
C LEU A 168 6.51 6.08 -3.04
N VAL A 169 6.31 7.36 -2.71
CA VAL A 169 6.29 7.83 -1.32
C VAL A 169 5.21 7.11 -0.51
N ILE A 170 3.99 7.00 -1.06
CA ILE A 170 2.87 6.36 -0.35
C ILE A 170 3.13 4.87 -0.04
N PRO A 171 3.56 4.02 -0.99
CA PRO A 171 3.95 2.65 -0.68
C PRO A 171 5.01 2.55 0.43
N TYR A 172 6.04 3.41 0.43
CA TYR A 172 7.04 3.41 1.49
C TYR A 172 6.45 3.74 2.87
N LEU A 173 5.53 4.70 2.95
CA LEU A 173 4.83 5.03 4.19
C LEU A 173 3.96 3.87 4.71
N LEU A 174 3.28 3.15 3.83
CA LEU A 174 2.45 1.99 4.20
C LEU A 174 3.32 0.84 4.72
N ILE A 175 4.46 0.59 4.09
CA ILE A 175 5.44 -0.43 4.53
C ILE A 175 5.99 -0.06 5.90
N ALA A 176 6.41 1.20 6.09
CA ALA A 176 6.93 1.67 7.37
C ALA A 176 5.90 1.55 8.50
N GLU A 177 4.65 1.93 8.25
CA GLU A 177 3.57 1.78 9.23
C GLU A 177 3.33 0.32 9.62
N ALA A 178 3.41 -0.61 8.66
CA ALA A 178 3.31 -2.04 8.96
C ALA A 178 4.46 -2.50 9.88
N TYR A 179 5.71 -2.11 9.58
CA TYR A 179 6.87 -2.46 10.40
C TYR A 179 6.83 -1.85 11.81
N ILE A 180 6.34 -0.61 11.95
CA ILE A 180 6.09 0.00 13.27
C ILE A 180 5.09 -0.86 14.07
N GLY A 181 4.00 -1.30 13.43
CA GLY A 181 3.01 -2.19 14.07
C GLY A 181 3.58 -3.56 14.46
N LEU A 182 4.56 -4.07 13.70
CA LEU A 182 5.31 -5.29 14.00
C LEU A 182 6.44 -5.09 15.01
N LYS A 183 6.67 -3.86 15.49
CA LYS A 183 7.79 -3.46 16.36
C LYS A 183 9.18 -3.69 15.76
N GLN A 184 9.26 -3.76 14.44
CA GLN A 184 10.50 -3.86 13.66
C GLN A 184 10.95 -2.45 13.27
N LEU A 185 11.52 -1.72 14.25
CA LEU A 185 11.73 -0.27 14.12
C LEU A 185 12.89 0.09 13.18
N GLU A 186 13.88 -0.78 13.02
CA GLU A 186 15.02 -0.56 12.12
C GLU A 186 14.59 -0.60 10.66
N GLU A 187 13.77 -1.58 10.29
CA GLU A 187 13.20 -1.70 8.95
C GLU A 187 12.25 -0.53 8.66
N ALA A 188 11.42 -0.14 9.62
CA ALA A 188 10.53 1.01 9.48
C ALA A 188 11.31 2.31 9.19
N GLU A 189 12.41 2.53 9.90
CA GLU A 189 13.28 3.68 9.69
C GLU A 189 13.92 3.69 8.29
N SER A 190 14.39 2.53 7.83
CA SER A 190 14.97 2.41 6.48
C SER A 190 13.97 2.79 5.38
N TYR A 191 12.71 2.36 5.50
CA TYR A 191 11.68 2.71 4.53
C TYR A 191 11.21 4.17 4.66
N LEU A 192 11.19 4.75 5.86
CA LEU A 192 10.91 6.18 6.04
C LEU A 192 12.01 7.06 5.47
N ALA A 193 13.28 6.66 5.61
CA ALA A 193 14.39 7.34 4.97
C ALA A 193 14.26 7.32 3.43
N GLN A 194 13.83 6.19 2.85
CA GLN A 194 13.54 6.10 1.42
C GLN A 194 12.37 7.00 1.00
N ALA A 195 11.31 7.09 1.82
CA ALA A 195 10.19 7.98 1.58
C ALA A 195 10.63 9.46 1.58
N GLN A 196 11.41 9.88 2.60
CA GLN A 196 11.96 11.24 2.69
C GLN A 196 12.88 11.56 1.51
N TRP A 197 13.76 10.65 1.15
CA TRP A 197 14.68 10.82 0.03
C TRP A 197 13.94 10.96 -1.31
N THR A 198 12.91 10.13 -1.53
CA THR A 198 12.08 10.22 -2.74
C THR A 198 11.33 11.54 -2.77
N MET A 199 10.72 11.95 -1.65
CA MET A 199 10.04 13.22 -1.52
C MET A 199 10.96 14.42 -1.79
N PHE A 200 12.21 14.38 -1.30
CA PHE A 200 13.21 15.41 -1.56
C PHE A 200 13.61 15.49 -3.04
N LYS A 201 13.77 14.33 -3.71
CA LYS A 201 14.05 14.29 -5.14
C LYS A 201 12.92 14.82 -6.01
N THR A 202 11.68 14.65 -5.57
CA THR A 202 10.46 15.03 -6.30
C THR A 202 9.75 16.19 -5.62
N GLU A 203 10.50 17.14 -5.06
CA GLU A 203 9.95 18.19 -4.19
C GLU A 203 8.85 19.01 -4.87
N HIS A 204 8.97 19.26 -6.18
CA HIS A 204 7.98 20.00 -6.98
C HIS A 204 6.70 19.22 -7.29
N GLU A 205 6.72 17.89 -7.17
CA GLU A 205 5.56 17.02 -7.47
C GLU A 205 4.80 16.62 -6.20
N CYS A 206 5.43 16.74 -5.03
CA CYS A 206 4.84 16.33 -3.76
C CYS A 206 3.90 17.42 -3.20
N SER A 207 2.62 17.06 -3.03
CA SER A 207 1.66 17.91 -2.32
C SER A 207 1.98 18.01 -0.82
N ASP A 208 1.50 19.08 -0.17
CA ASP A 208 1.65 19.26 1.27
C ASP A 208 1.02 18.14 2.09
N SER A 209 -0.05 17.50 1.57
CA SER A 209 -0.67 16.34 2.21
C SER A 209 0.29 15.14 2.31
N VAL A 210 1.16 14.96 1.32
CA VAL A 210 2.18 13.90 1.31
C VAL A 210 3.29 14.24 2.29
N ARG A 211 3.75 15.50 2.33
CA ARG A 211 4.75 15.97 3.31
C ARG A 211 4.27 15.78 4.75
N SER A 212 3.04 16.23 5.02
CA SER A 212 2.34 16.03 6.29
C SER A 212 2.27 14.53 6.65
N ALA A 213 1.87 13.68 5.72
CA ALA A 213 1.82 12.23 5.96
C ALA A 213 3.19 11.63 6.32
N VAL A 214 4.27 12.05 5.65
CA VAL A 214 5.64 11.62 5.98
C VAL A 214 6.00 12.03 7.41
N GLN A 215 5.77 13.30 7.77
CA GLN A 215 6.08 13.82 9.10
C GLN A 215 5.30 13.10 10.21
N ARG A 216 4.02 12.79 9.97
CA ARG A 216 3.20 12.01 10.89
C ARG A 216 3.78 10.63 11.16
N LYS A 217 4.26 9.93 10.11
CA LYS A 217 4.86 8.60 10.26
C LYS A 217 6.22 8.64 10.94
N LEU A 218 7.03 9.67 10.70
CA LEU A 218 8.27 9.90 11.44
C LEU A 218 8.02 10.14 12.91
N GLY A 219 7.04 11.00 13.24
CA GLY A 219 6.62 11.24 14.63
C GLY A 219 6.18 9.94 15.32
N LEU A 220 5.43 9.09 14.62
CA LEU A 220 5.03 7.78 15.13
C LEU A 220 6.23 6.85 15.38
N LEU A 221 7.21 6.81 14.47
CA LEU A 221 8.44 6.02 14.64
C LEU A 221 9.23 6.47 15.86
N PHE A 222 9.49 7.77 16.00
CA PHE A 222 10.26 8.32 17.12
C PHE A 222 9.54 8.12 18.46
N ALA A 223 8.21 8.25 18.47
CA ALA A 223 7.40 7.92 19.64
C ALA A 223 7.53 6.42 20.01
N ALA A 224 7.56 5.53 19.02
CA ALA A 224 7.76 4.09 19.25
C ALA A 224 9.19 3.76 19.75
N LYS A 225 10.20 4.54 19.35
CA LYS A 225 11.58 4.44 19.87
C LYS A 225 11.77 5.01 21.28
N GLY A 226 10.84 5.85 21.75
CA GLY A 226 10.93 6.56 23.02
C GLY A 226 11.61 7.94 22.94
N GLU A 227 11.88 8.43 21.73
CA GLU A 227 12.49 9.74 21.46
C GLU A 227 11.40 10.83 21.40
N CYS A 228 10.82 11.15 22.56
CA CYS A 228 9.64 12.01 22.65
C CYS A 228 9.85 13.43 22.08
N GLN A 229 11.05 13.99 22.23
CA GLN A 229 11.35 15.36 21.77
C GLN A 229 11.31 15.44 20.23
N THR A 230 12.03 14.53 19.56
CA THR A 230 12.07 14.45 18.10
C THR A 230 10.71 14.07 17.53
N ALA A 231 9.96 13.20 18.21
CA ALA A 231 8.59 12.88 17.82
C ALA A 231 7.69 14.12 17.81
N LEU A 232 7.79 14.97 18.84
CA LEU A 232 7.00 16.20 18.95
C LEU A 232 7.35 17.20 17.84
N GLU A 233 8.63 17.35 17.51
CA GLU A 233 9.09 18.22 16.43
C GLU A 233 8.55 17.77 15.06
N CYS A 234 8.60 16.48 14.76
CA CYS A 234 8.00 15.92 13.54
C CYS A 234 6.48 16.14 13.50
N LEU A 235 5.78 15.92 14.61
CA LEU A 235 4.32 16.12 14.67
C LEU A 235 3.93 17.60 14.60
N ALA A 236 4.77 18.52 15.09
CA ALA A 236 4.55 19.94 14.90
C ALA A 236 4.65 20.33 13.41
N GLN A 237 5.61 19.76 12.68
CA GLN A 237 5.76 19.97 11.23
C GLN A 237 4.61 19.34 10.41
N ASP A 238 3.91 18.32 10.93
CA ASP A 238 2.69 17.76 10.31
C ASP A 238 1.53 18.79 10.28
N VAL A 239 1.38 19.58 11.35
CA VAL A 239 0.28 20.56 11.51
C VAL A 239 0.63 21.92 10.92
N CYS A 240 1.89 22.34 11.01
CA CYS A 240 2.35 23.61 10.50
C CYS A 240 2.60 23.52 8.99
N LEU A 241 1.67 24.05 8.18
CA LEU A 241 1.97 24.33 6.77
C LEU A 241 3.13 25.32 6.70
N PRO A 242 4.17 25.06 5.88
CA PRO A 242 5.16 26.09 5.60
C PRO A 242 4.46 27.22 4.82
N TYR A 243 4.21 28.34 5.49
CA TYR A 243 3.78 29.57 4.84
C TYR A 243 4.91 30.02 3.90
N TYR A 244 4.79 29.72 2.61
CA TYR A 244 5.60 30.34 1.54
C TYR A 244 4.72 30.62 0.32
#